data_AF-A0A1Q5D8D3-F1
#
_entry.id   AF-A0A1Q5D8D3-F1
#
_cell.length_a   1.000
_cell.length_b   1.000
_cell.length_c   1.000
_cell.angle_alpha   90.00
_cell.angle_beta   90.00
_cell.angle_gamma   90.00
#
_symmetry.space_group_name_H-M   'P 1'
#
loop_
_entity.id
_entity.type
_entity.pdbx_description
1 polymer ?
#
loop_
_entity_poly.entity_id
_entity_poly.type
_entity_poly.pdbx_seq_one_letter_code
_entity_poly.pdbx_strand_id
1 'polypeptide(L)'
;MFALFSDGAQAPPAVVESHRARFRQAIDHLGLDLVEITPAATAAEVHVPDAGSEDGPASAVGAHWAWPDDLDRVWFHLGLRADAPAEVKEVRLRELMRTPAWDTAPDSLQSQAAAFLAAH
;
A
#
# COMPACT_ATOMS: atom_id res chain seq x y z
N MET A 1 -2.03 -0.92 6.02
CA MET A 1 -1.33 -2.18 5.66
C MET A 1 0.10 -2.06 6.14
N PHE A 2 0.63 -3.06 6.87
CA PHE A 2 2.04 -3.15 7.26
C PHE A 2 2.67 -4.29 6.44
N ALA A 3 3.81 -4.06 5.80
CA ALA A 3 4.65 -5.12 5.26
C ALA A 3 5.99 -5.05 5.95
N LEU A 4 6.39 -6.23 6.38
CA LEU A 4 7.66 -6.50 7.02
C LEU A 4 8.47 -7.26 5.98
N PHE A 5 9.51 -6.62 5.47
CA PHE A 5 10.50 -7.27 4.63
C PHE A 5 11.53 -7.93 5.57
N SER A 6 11.85 -9.19 5.30
CA SER A 6 12.77 -9.98 6.09
C SER A 6 13.89 -10.49 5.19
N ASP A 7 15.09 -9.97 5.43
CA ASP A 7 16.34 -10.37 4.77
C ASP A 7 16.87 -11.68 5.36
N GLY A 8 16.26 -12.17 6.44
CA GLY A 8 16.68 -13.33 7.23
C GLY A 8 15.87 -14.59 6.98
N ALA A 9 16.35 -15.71 7.56
CA ALA A 9 15.68 -16.99 7.51
C ALA A 9 14.27 -16.90 8.10
N GLN A 10 13.28 -17.40 7.36
CA GLN A 10 11.88 -17.39 7.77
C GLN A 10 11.71 -18.17 9.09
N ALA A 11 11.06 -17.56 10.08
CA ALA A 11 10.81 -18.20 11.35
C ALA A 11 10.01 -19.50 11.17
N PRO A 12 10.30 -20.58 11.93
CA PRO A 12 9.52 -21.81 11.86
C PRO A 12 8.04 -21.55 12.13
N PRO A 13 7.11 -22.28 11.48
CA PRO A 13 5.66 -22.07 11.65
C PRO A 13 5.20 -22.09 13.11
N ALA A 14 5.76 -22.99 13.93
CA ALA A 14 5.46 -23.06 15.36
C ALA A 14 5.80 -21.77 16.13
N VAL A 15 6.89 -21.09 15.73
CA VAL A 15 7.29 -19.81 16.33
C VAL A 15 6.31 -18.72 15.94
N VAL A 16 5.90 -18.67 14.67
CA VAL A 16 4.91 -17.70 14.17
C VAL A 16 3.58 -17.87 14.91
N GLU A 17 3.09 -19.10 15.05
CA GLU A 17 1.82 -19.37 15.75
C GLU A 17 1.88 -19.02 17.25
N SER A 18 3.02 -19.27 17.91
CA SER A 18 3.22 -18.81 19.28
C SER A 18 3.14 -17.29 19.42
N HIS A 19 3.65 -16.54 18.44
CA HIS A 19 3.55 -15.07 18.45
C HIS A 19 2.13 -14.59 18.15
N ARG A 20 1.42 -15.21 17.19
CA ARG A 20 0.01 -14.90 16.91
C ARG A 20 -0.87 -15.09 18.16
N ALA A 21 -0.66 -16.18 18.90
CA ALA A 21 -1.40 -16.45 20.13
C ALA A 21 -1.17 -15.36 21.20
N ARG A 22 0.09 -14.99 21.44
CA ARG A 22 0.45 -13.92 22.40
C ARG A 22 -0.11 -12.56 21.98
N PHE A 23 -0.08 -12.25 20.69
CA PHE A 23 -0.62 -11.00 20.16
C PHE A 23 -2.13 -10.91 20.40
N ARG A 24 -2.90 -11.97 20.09
CA ARG A 24 -4.34 -12.01 20.38
C ARG A 24 -4.64 -11.83 21.86
N GLN A 25 -3.90 -12.52 22.73
CA GLN A 25 -4.06 -12.34 24.19
C GLN A 25 -3.80 -10.89 24.64
N ALA A 26 -2.83 -10.19 24.04
CA ALA A 26 -2.57 -8.79 24.36
C ALA A 26 -3.70 -7.87 23.88
N ILE A 27 -4.23 -8.11 22.67
CA ILE A 27 -5.39 -7.40 22.13
C ILE A 27 -6.60 -7.56 23.05
N ASP A 28 -6.91 -8.79 23.46
CA ASP A 28 -8.01 -9.09 24.39
C ASP A 28 -7.81 -8.40 25.75
N HIS A 29 -6.59 -8.44 26.30
CA HIS A 29 -6.28 -7.82 27.58
C HIS A 29 -6.45 -6.30 27.58
N LEU A 30 -6.19 -5.66 26.43
CA LEU A 30 -6.34 -4.22 26.25
C LEU A 30 -7.77 -3.82 25.87
N GLY A 31 -8.70 -4.77 25.72
CA GLY A 31 -10.08 -4.51 25.30
C GLY A 31 -10.17 -3.98 23.86
N LEU A 32 -9.23 -4.39 23.00
CA LEU A 32 -9.18 -4.00 21.61
C LEU A 32 -9.83 -5.08 20.73
N ASP A 33 -10.43 -4.66 19.62
CA ASP A 33 -10.97 -5.57 18.62
C ASP A 33 -10.02 -5.72 17.44
N LEU A 34 -9.81 -6.97 17.01
CA LEU A 34 -9.08 -7.26 15.79
C LEU A 34 -10.04 -7.22 14.59
N VAL A 35 -9.94 -6.19 13.76
CA VAL A 35 -10.74 -6.09 12.53
C VAL A 35 -9.98 -6.72 11.36
N GLU A 36 -10.60 -7.71 10.72
CA GLU A 36 -10.11 -8.24 9.44
C GLU A 36 -10.48 -7.28 8.31
N ILE A 37 -9.49 -6.88 7.51
CA ILE A 37 -9.69 -6.04 6.34
C ILE A 37 -9.47 -6.91 5.10
N THR A 38 -10.53 -7.18 4.35
CA THR A 38 -10.44 -7.81 3.03
C THR A 38 -9.92 -6.78 2.02
N PRO A 39 -8.77 -7.02 1.35
CA PRO A 39 -8.30 -6.12 0.30
C PRO A 39 -9.28 -6.08 -0.87
N ALA A 40 -9.33 -4.95 -1.57
CA ALA A 40 -10.14 -4.81 -2.78
C ALA A 40 -9.71 -5.84 -3.84
N ALA A 41 -10.68 -6.58 -4.36
CA ALA A 41 -10.50 -7.56 -5.42
C ALA A 41 -10.69 -6.96 -6.82
N THR A 42 -11.34 -5.79 -6.90
CA THR A 42 -11.61 -5.07 -8.15
C THR A 42 -11.42 -3.57 -8.02
N ALA A 43 -11.24 -2.88 -9.14
CA ALA A 43 -11.15 -1.42 -9.17
C ALA A 43 -12.42 -0.72 -8.62
N ALA A 44 -13.60 -1.33 -8.79
CA ALA A 44 -14.87 -0.78 -8.31
C ALA A 44 -14.99 -0.77 -6.76
N GLU A 45 -14.23 -1.62 -6.08
CA GLU A 45 -14.16 -1.68 -4.62
C GLU A 45 -13.17 -0.66 -4.04
N VAL A 46 -12.37 -0.01 -4.88
CA VAL A 46 -11.43 1.02 -4.47
C VAL A 46 -12.18 2.34 -4.36
N HIS A 47 -12.29 2.88 -3.14
CA HIS A 47 -12.75 4.26 -2.98
C HIS A 47 -11.72 5.21 -3.59
N VAL A 48 -12.14 5.88 -4.67
CA VAL A 48 -11.40 6.99 -5.30
C VAL A 48 -12.03 8.28 -4.80
N PRO A 49 -11.28 9.14 -4.09
CA PRO A 49 -11.78 10.46 -3.73
C PRO A 49 -12.16 11.22 -5.01
N ASP A 50 -13.34 11.82 -5.01
CA ASP A 50 -13.85 12.54 -6.17
C ASP A 50 -12.91 13.71 -6.51
N ALA A 51 -12.56 13.87 -7.79
CA ALA A 51 -11.54 14.82 -8.25
C ALA A 51 -11.93 16.30 -8.07
N GLY A 52 -13.11 16.59 -7.52
CA GLY A 52 -13.72 17.93 -7.47
C GLY A 52 -13.81 18.57 -6.09
N SER A 53 -13.23 17.99 -5.03
CA SER A 53 -13.22 18.63 -3.70
C SER A 53 -11.90 19.35 -3.47
N GLU A 54 -11.74 20.56 -4.03
CA GLU A 54 -10.62 21.47 -3.71
C GLU A 54 -10.58 21.85 -2.20
N ASP A 55 -11.66 21.59 -1.46
CA ASP A 55 -11.79 21.88 -0.03
C ASP A 55 -11.37 20.73 0.90
N GLY A 56 -10.91 19.60 0.37
CA GLY A 56 -10.32 18.52 1.16
C GLY A 56 -8.86 18.82 1.54
N PRO A 57 -8.34 18.36 2.69
CA PRO A 57 -6.90 18.43 2.92
C PRO A 57 -6.18 17.74 1.76
N ALA A 58 -5.22 18.43 1.15
CA ALA A 58 -4.42 17.87 0.06
C ALA A 58 -3.92 16.48 0.48
N SER A 59 -4.13 15.48 -0.39
CA SER A 59 -3.72 14.11 -0.10
C SER A 59 -2.24 14.09 0.26
N ALA A 60 -1.94 13.75 1.51
CA ALA A 60 -0.57 13.66 2.02
C ALA A 60 0.13 12.36 1.57
N VAL A 61 -0.50 11.58 0.70
CA VAL A 61 0.09 10.38 0.11
C VAL A 61 1.37 10.77 -0.62
N GLY A 62 2.45 10.03 -0.39
CA GLY A 62 3.76 10.31 -0.99
C GLY A 62 4.57 11.42 -0.31
N ALA A 63 3.96 12.34 0.43
CA ALA A 63 4.61 13.59 0.86
C ALA A 63 5.84 13.41 1.79
N HIS A 64 5.95 12.27 2.48
CA HIS A 64 7.03 11.96 3.41
C HIS A 64 7.79 10.68 3.06
N TRP A 65 7.60 10.14 1.86
CA TRP A 65 8.29 8.93 1.45
C TRP A 65 9.71 9.25 1.02
N ALA A 66 10.68 8.44 1.47
CA ALA A 66 11.91 8.30 0.72
C ALA A 66 11.56 7.49 -0.54
N TRP A 67 11.51 8.14 -1.70
CA TRP A 67 11.11 7.49 -2.94
C TRP A 67 11.98 6.26 -3.21
N PRO A 68 11.37 5.06 -3.41
CA PRO A 68 12.10 3.92 -3.90
C PRO A 68 12.40 4.09 -5.41
N ASP A 69 13.48 3.46 -5.88
CA ASP A 69 13.81 3.44 -7.31
C ASP A 69 12.96 2.44 -8.14
N ASP A 70 12.16 1.62 -7.46
CA ASP A 70 11.42 0.49 -8.03
C ASP A 70 9.92 0.61 -7.72
N LEU A 71 9.10 0.49 -8.77
CA LEU A 71 7.65 0.58 -8.70
C LEU A 71 7.04 -0.54 -7.83
N ASP A 72 7.66 -1.72 -7.75
CA ASP A 72 7.17 -2.81 -6.91
C ASP A 72 7.18 -2.45 -5.42
N ARG A 73 8.10 -1.57 -5.00
CA ARG A 73 8.15 -1.05 -3.62
C ARG A 73 7.13 0.05 -3.38
N VAL A 74 6.69 0.77 -4.41
CA VAL A 74 5.64 1.79 -4.29
C VAL A 74 4.28 1.16 -3.98
N TRP A 75 3.97 0.00 -4.54
CA TRP A 75 2.72 -0.73 -4.23
C TRP A 75 2.55 -0.94 -2.73
N PHE A 76 3.65 -1.25 -2.06
CA PHE A 76 3.62 -1.42 -0.62
C PHE A 76 3.28 -0.10 0.12
N HIS A 77 3.87 1.02 -0.28
CA HIS A 77 3.53 2.33 0.28
C HIS A 77 2.07 2.74 0.05
N LEU A 78 1.48 2.29 -1.06
CA LEU A 78 0.06 2.45 -1.37
C LEU A 78 -0.85 1.43 -0.66
N GLY A 79 -0.29 0.59 0.21
CA GLY A 79 -1.04 -0.44 0.92
C GLY A 79 -1.61 -1.52 0.00
N LEU A 80 -0.94 -1.77 -1.13
CA LEU A 80 -1.28 -2.83 -2.08
C LEU A 80 -0.35 -4.03 -1.90
N ARG A 81 -0.92 -5.21 -2.15
CA ARG A 81 -0.13 -6.46 -2.23
C ARG A 81 0.58 -6.55 -3.57
N ALA A 82 1.67 -7.30 -3.63
CA ALA A 82 2.39 -7.57 -4.88
C ALA A 82 1.49 -8.29 -5.91
N ASP A 83 0.56 -9.11 -5.46
CA ASP A 83 -0.42 -9.86 -6.27
C ASP A 83 -1.75 -9.11 -6.47
N ALA A 84 -1.85 -7.83 -6.08
CA ALA A 84 -3.07 -7.05 -6.29
C ALA A 84 -3.41 -6.96 -7.80
N PRO A 85 -4.71 -6.98 -8.17
CA PRO A 85 -5.15 -6.83 -9.56
C PRO A 85 -4.54 -5.59 -10.22
N ALA A 86 -4.19 -5.70 -11.51
CA ALA A 86 -3.56 -4.60 -12.25
C ALA A 86 -4.44 -3.34 -12.25
N GLU A 87 -5.75 -3.49 -12.43
CA GLU A 87 -6.72 -2.40 -12.39
C GLU A 87 -6.77 -1.68 -11.03
N VAL A 88 -6.55 -2.40 -9.91
CA VAL A 88 -6.48 -1.81 -8.56
C VAL A 88 -5.18 -1.02 -8.39
N LYS A 89 -4.06 -1.56 -8.88
CA LYS A 89 -2.75 -0.88 -8.87
C LYS A 89 -2.79 0.37 -9.73
N GLU A 90 -3.42 0.31 -10.89
CA GLU A 90 -3.61 1.42 -11.82
C GLU A 90 -4.38 2.58 -11.18
N VAL A 91 -5.51 2.29 -10.52
CA VAL A 91 -6.29 3.32 -9.81
C VAL A 91 -5.45 4.02 -8.74
N ARG A 92 -4.75 3.26 -7.90
CA ARG A 92 -3.90 3.82 -6.83
C ARG A 92 -2.67 4.54 -7.35
N LEU A 93 -2.08 4.07 -8.45
CA LEU A 93 -0.98 4.78 -9.11
C LEU A 93 -1.45 6.13 -9.64
N ARG A 94 -2.62 6.19 -10.30
CA ARG A 94 -3.16 7.46 -10.78
C ARG A 94 -3.53 8.41 -9.65
N GLU A 95 -3.98 7.89 -8.50
CA GLU A 95 -4.19 8.69 -7.29
C GLU A 95 -2.87 9.29 -6.80
N LEU A 96 -1.81 8.48 -6.71
CA LEU A 96 -0.47 8.95 -6.32
C LEU A 96 0.05 10.02 -7.28
N MET A 97 -0.09 9.81 -8.59
CA MET A 97 0.35 10.74 -9.63
C MET A 97 -0.38 12.08 -9.62
N ARG A 98 -1.53 12.19 -8.96
CA ARG A 98 -2.26 13.46 -8.76
C ARG A 98 -1.75 14.25 -7.57
N THR A 99 -0.88 13.68 -6.74
CA THR A 99 -0.32 14.37 -5.57
C THR A 99 0.89 15.22 -5.98
N PRO A 100 1.12 16.38 -5.34
CA PRO A 100 2.32 17.18 -5.58
C PRO A 100 3.63 16.46 -5.24
N ALA A 101 3.55 15.41 -4.40
CA ALA A 101 4.72 14.61 -4.05
C ALA A 101 5.29 13.89 -5.29
N TRP A 102 4.42 13.46 -6.22
CA TRP A 102 4.83 12.73 -7.42
C TRP A 102 5.80 13.52 -8.32
N ASP A 103 5.69 14.84 -8.36
CA ASP A 103 6.58 15.71 -9.13
C ASP A 103 8.05 15.60 -8.68
N THR A 104 8.29 15.08 -7.47
CA THR A 104 9.62 14.85 -6.89
C THR A 104 10.09 13.39 -7.01
N ALA A 105 9.29 12.51 -7.60
CA ALA A 105 9.64 11.12 -7.79
C ALA A 105 10.84 10.97 -8.75
N PRO A 106 11.77 10.01 -8.52
CA PRO A 106 12.88 9.73 -9.43
C PRO A 106 12.41 9.42 -10.86
N ASP A 107 13.19 9.86 -11.87
CA ASP A 107 12.87 9.63 -13.29
C ASP A 107 12.72 8.14 -13.64
N SER A 108 13.51 7.28 -12.98
CA SER A 108 13.42 5.82 -13.10
C SER A 108 12.04 5.31 -12.69
N LEU A 109 11.49 5.86 -11.61
CA LEU A 109 10.19 5.50 -11.06
C LEU A 109 9.06 6.03 -11.94
N GLN A 110 9.18 7.27 -12.43
CA GLN A 110 8.23 7.86 -13.37
C GLN A 110 8.14 7.05 -14.67
N SER A 111 9.29 6.61 -15.19
CA SER A 111 9.37 5.79 -16.40
C SER A 111 8.71 4.41 -16.22
N GLN A 112 8.92 3.76 -15.07
CA GLN A 112 8.29 2.49 -14.73
C GLN A 112 6.77 2.64 -14.59
N ALA A 113 6.31 3.70 -13.92
CA ALA A 113 4.89 4.01 -13.79
C ALA A 113 4.22 4.22 -15.15
N ALA A 114 4.87 4.98 -16.06
CA ALA A 114 4.37 5.18 -17.42
C ALA A 114 4.32 3.86 -18.20
N ALA A 115 5.34 3.02 -18.10
CA ALA A 115 5.36 1.71 -18.75
C ALA A 115 4.24 0.79 -18.23
N PHE A 116 3.99 0.79 -16.92
CA PHE A 116 2.90 0.02 -16.30
C PHE A 116 1.53 0.48 -16.81
N LEU A 117 1.29 1.80 -16.86
CA LEU A 117 0.04 2.40 -17.35
C LEU A 117 -0.17 2.28 -18.87
N ALA A 118 0.88 2.02 -19.65
CA ALA A 118 0.76 1.80 -21.08
C ALA A 118 0.44 0.33 -21.42
N ALA A 119 0.75 -0.58 -20.50
CA ALA A 119 0.53 -2.01 -20.66
C ALA A 119 -0.87 -2.48 -20.21
N HIS A 120 -1.64 -1.60 -19.57
CA HIS A 120 -2.95 -1.86 -18.98
C HIS A 120 -3.91 -0.71 -19.31
#